data_AF-A0A7S0H0L6-F1
#
_entry.id   AF-A0A7S0H0L6-F1
#
_cell.length_a   1.000
_cell.length_b   1.000
_cell.length_c   1.000
_cell.angle_alpha   90.00
_cell.angle_beta   90.00
_cell.angle_gamma   90.00
#
_symmetry.space_group_name_H-M   'P 1'
#
loop_
_entity.id
_entity.type
_entity.pdbx_description
1 polymer ?
#
loop_
_entity_poly.entity_id
_entity_poly.type
_entity_poly.pdbx_seq_one_letter_code
_entity_poly.pdbx_strand_id
1 'polypeptide(L)'
;MRRGEMLSRRATTAVGLTAAVSLVLVIRLRLSAPDGVAGIGLYAFVAHGALVGSSLALCASWAHARGYRALDRFGYARLVGSRVSSDGVLPDRAGPPGATWNGSRWVVEERAPMSGVFGAGGYQGAESAEETRRREARERAEAEHWARVEREDEAREEKRRREKKERKASKQSGDDDDKRERRRDNKQKASSDRASASDAKWADFEKRWAALEDSQKTSSSLAYDDIPWPPKMTELLRRSSNNAGRESREFKVAYRSLLMRWHPDKFAARHGPRLLENDREKVLARVNAVARALNVAFAEG
;
A
#
# COMPACT_ATOMS: atom_id res chain seq x y z
N MET A 1 -15.20 20.83 -10.33
CA MET A 1 -14.73 19.66 -9.57
C MET A 1 -14.98 19.90 -8.08
N ARG A 2 -15.84 19.10 -7.43
CA ARG A 2 -16.38 19.37 -6.09
C ARG A 2 -15.55 18.67 -5.01
N ARG A 3 -15.31 19.35 -3.88
CA ARG A 3 -14.46 18.91 -2.74
C ARG A 3 -14.83 17.53 -2.12
N GLY A 4 -15.99 16.96 -2.44
CA GLY A 4 -16.44 15.65 -1.95
C GLY A 4 -15.66 14.45 -2.51
N GLU A 5 -15.15 14.52 -3.73
CA GLU A 5 -14.46 13.37 -4.36
C GLU A 5 -13.05 13.14 -3.80
N MET A 6 -12.40 14.18 -3.26
CA MET A 6 -11.05 14.07 -2.68
C MET A 6 -11.03 13.36 -1.33
N LEU A 7 -12.10 13.48 -0.53
CA LEU A 7 -12.19 12.82 0.77
C LEU A 7 -12.52 11.32 0.63
N SER A 8 -13.32 10.94 -0.37
CA SER A 8 -13.66 9.54 -0.66
C SER A 8 -12.44 8.70 -1.07
N ARG A 9 -11.51 9.26 -1.84
CA ARG A 9 -10.29 8.53 -2.26
C ARG A 9 -9.28 8.35 -1.14
N ARG A 10 -9.21 9.29 -0.19
CA ARG A 10 -8.30 9.20 0.96
C ARG A 10 -8.77 8.17 1.98
N ALA A 11 -10.07 8.08 2.23
CA ALA A 11 -10.64 7.08 3.14
C ALA A 11 -10.44 5.64 2.63
N THR A 12 -10.66 5.38 1.34
CA THR A 12 -10.49 4.03 0.77
C THR A 12 -9.03 3.58 0.75
N THR A 13 -8.08 4.50 0.53
CA THR A 13 -6.65 4.18 0.62
C THR A 13 -6.18 3.86 2.04
N ALA A 14 -6.75 4.52 3.05
CA ALA A 14 -6.39 4.28 4.44
C ALA A 14 -6.85 2.90 4.93
N VAL A 15 -8.08 2.50 4.58
CA VAL A 15 -8.65 1.19 4.94
C VAL A 15 -7.91 0.03 4.24
N GLY A 16 -7.50 0.23 2.99
CA GLY A 16 -6.70 -0.75 2.24
C GLY A 16 -5.31 -0.96 2.84
N LEU A 17 -4.65 0.12 3.31
CA LEU A 17 -3.35 0.05 3.95
C LEU A 17 -3.40 -0.67 5.31
N THR A 18 -4.44 -0.43 6.12
CA THR A 18 -4.60 -1.13 7.40
C THR A 18 -4.82 -2.63 7.20
N ALA A 19 -5.65 -3.02 6.23
CA ALA A 19 -5.89 -4.44 5.94
C ALA A 19 -4.63 -5.15 5.43
N ALA A 20 -3.83 -4.48 4.57
CA ALA A 20 -2.57 -5.04 4.08
C ALA A 20 -1.51 -5.19 5.18
N VAL A 21 -1.40 -4.21 6.08
CA VAL A 21 -0.48 -4.28 7.23
C VAL A 21 -0.88 -5.41 8.18
N SER A 22 -2.18 -5.58 8.46
CA SER A 22 -2.67 -6.69 9.28
C SER A 22 -2.38 -8.06 8.65
N LEU A 23 -2.55 -8.21 7.33
CA LEU A 23 -2.24 -9.45 6.61
C LEU A 23 -0.75 -9.81 6.70
N VAL A 24 0.13 -8.82 6.50
CA VAL A 24 1.58 -9.02 6.59
C VAL A 24 1.99 -9.41 8.01
N LEU A 25 1.36 -8.83 9.03
CA LEU A 25 1.64 -9.13 10.43
C LEU A 25 1.23 -10.56 10.80
N VAL A 26 0.08 -11.03 10.29
CA VAL A 26 -0.40 -12.42 10.47
C VAL A 26 0.53 -13.43 9.77
N ILE A 27 1.00 -13.13 8.56
CA ILE A 27 1.95 -13.99 7.83
C ILE A 27 3.29 -14.06 8.59
N ARG A 28 3.79 -12.92 9.09
CA ARG A 28 5.01 -12.84 9.91
C ARG A 28 4.89 -13.63 11.21
N LEU A 29 3.76 -13.55 11.91
CA LEU A 29 3.53 -14.34 13.13
C LEU A 29 3.50 -15.84 12.84
N ARG A 30 2.89 -16.25 11.73
CA ARG A 30 2.80 -17.66 11.32
C ARG A 30 4.15 -18.26 10.93
N LEU A 31 5.03 -17.47 10.33
CA LEU A 31 6.38 -17.91 9.94
C LEU A 31 7.38 -17.89 11.11
N SER A 32 7.03 -17.27 12.24
CA SER A 32 7.90 -17.13 13.41
C SER A 32 7.55 -18.08 14.56
N ALA A 33 6.52 -18.93 14.41
CA ALA A 33 6.12 -19.88 15.44
C ALA A 33 6.89 -21.20 15.26
N PRO A 34 7.77 -21.60 16.20
CA PRO A 34 8.41 -22.90 16.18
C PRO A 34 7.38 -24.02 16.42
N ASP A 35 7.61 -25.15 15.74
CA ASP A 35 6.75 -26.33 15.73
C ASP A 35 6.41 -26.80 17.15
N GLY A 36 5.17 -26.55 17.60
CA GLY A 36 4.77 -27.03 18.93
C GLY A 36 3.43 -26.60 19.53
N VAL A 37 2.62 -25.75 18.88
CA VAL A 37 1.34 -25.32 19.49
C VAL A 37 0.18 -25.34 18.51
N ALA A 38 -0.36 -26.53 18.26
CA ALA A 38 -1.50 -26.76 17.36
C ALA A 38 -2.87 -26.27 17.89
N GLY A 39 -2.94 -25.67 19.09
CA GLY A 39 -4.22 -25.33 19.73
C GLY A 39 -4.64 -23.85 19.67
N ILE A 40 -3.70 -22.91 19.53
CA ILE A 40 -3.99 -21.46 19.71
C ILE A 40 -4.39 -20.77 18.39
N GLY A 41 -3.97 -21.32 17.25
CA GLY A 41 -4.17 -20.69 15.94
C GLY A 41 -5.63 -20.62 15.48
N LEU A 42 -6.48 -21.57 15.86
CA LEU A 42 -7.87 -21.63 15.39
C LEU A 42 -8.77 -20.62 16.11
N TYR A 43 -8.59 -20.45 17.42
CA TYR A 43 -9.36 -19.48 18.22
C TYR A 43 -9.00 -18.03 17.88
N ALA A 44 -7.72 -17.74 17.60
CA ALA A 44 -7.30 -16.41 17.15
C ALA A 44 -7.89 -16.04 15.78
N PHE A 45 -8.04 -17.02 14.88
CA PHE A 45 -8.63 -16.84 13.55
C PHE A 45 -10.14 -16.59 13.61
N VAL A 46 -10.87 -17.34 14.44
CA VAL A 46 -12.33 -17.16 14.63
C VAL A 46 -12.62 -15.82 15.34
N ALA A 47 -11.83 -15.45 16.35
CA ALA A 47 -11.98 -14.16 17.04
C ALA A 47 -11.67 -12.96 16.13
N HIS A 48 -10.65 -13.06 15.26
CA HIS A 48 -10.36 -12.01 14.28
C HIS A 48 -11.39 -11.97 13.14
N GLY A 49 -11.94 -13.10 12.71
CA GLY A 49 -13.04 -13.15 11.75
C GLY A 49 -14.28 -12.40 12.26
N ALA A 50 -14.62 -12.56 13.53
CA ALA A 50 -15.75 -11.86 14.17
C ALA A 50 -15.52 -10.35 14.29
N LEU A 51 -14.29 -9.90 14.60
CA LEU A 51 -13.93 -8.48 14.71
C LEU A 51 -13.89 -7.77 13.34
N VAL A 52 -13.40 -8.45 12.31
CA VAL A 52 -13.39 -7.91 10.93
C VAL A 52 -14.81 -7.86 10.34
N GLY A 53 -15.64 -8.87 10.61
CA GLY A 53 -17.05 -8.86 10.23
C GLY A 53 -17.84 -7.71 10.89
N SER A 54 -17.59 -7.46 12.17
CA SER A 54 -18.23 -6.37 12.92
C SER A 54 -17.84 -4.98 12.41
N SER A 55 -16.58 -4.81 11.99
CA SER A 55 -16.11 -3.55 11.41
C SER A 55 -16.73 -3.25 10.04
N LEU A 56 -16.94 -4.27 9.21
CA LEU A 56 -17.62 -4.11 7.92
C LEU A 56 -19.12 -3.80 8.07
N ALA A 57 -19.78 -4.41 9.07
CA ALA A 57 -21.17 -4.11 9.39
C ALA A 57 -21.36 -2.67 9.88
N LEU A 58 -20.44 -2.16 10.72
CA LEU A 58 -20.44 -0.77 11.17
C LEU A 58 -20.19 0.21 10.02
N CYS A 59 -19.29 -0.11 9.10
CA CYS A 59 -19.05 0.69 7.89
C CYS A 59 -20.28 0.72 6.97
N ALA A 60 -20.98 -0.41 6.80
CA ALA A 60 -22.20 -0.47 6.00
C ALA A 60 -23.37 0.30 6.64
N SER A 61 -23.55 0.18 7.96
CA SER A 61 -24.57 0.93 8.72
C SER A 61 -24.32 2.44 8.68
N TRP A 62 -23.05 2.86 8.83
CA TRP A 62 -22.64 4.25 8.69
C TRP A 62 -22.86 4.80 7.26
N ALA A 63 -22.61 3.98 6.24
CA ALA A 63 -22.84 4.35 4.84
C ALA A 63 -24.34 4.47 4.52
N HIS A 64 -25.18 3.60 5.07
CA HIS A 64 -26.63 3.64 4.92
C HIS A 64 -27.23 4.87 5.63
N ALA A 65 -26.79 5.18 6.85
CA ALA A 65 -27.21 6.37 7.60
C ALA A 65 -26.87 7.71 6.90
N ARG A 66 -25.90 7.71 5.96
CA ARG A 66 -25.54 8.88 5.14
C ARG A 66 -26.07 8.86 3.72
N GLY A 67 -26.95 7.92 3.38
CA GLY A 67 -27.66 7.91 2.09
C GLY A 67 -26.82 7.47 0.89
N TYR A 68 -25.68 6.82 1.10
CA TYR A 68 -24.85 6.29 0.01
C TYR A 68 -25.46 5.00 -0.57
N ARG A 69 -26.34 5.11 -1.58
CA ARG A 69 -26.97 3.98 -2.31
C ARG A 69 -26.04 3.21 -3.27
N ALA A 70 -24.75 3.11 -2.97
CA ALA A 70 -23.74 2.64 -3.94
C ALA A 70 -23.14 1.25 -3.65
N LEU A 71 -23.78 0.42 -2.81
CA LEU A 71 -23.30 -0.93 -2.49
C LEU A 71 -24.30 -2.06 -2.77
N ASP A 72 -25.31 -1.84 -3.62
CA ASP A 72 -26.21 -2.92 -4.08
C ASP A 72 -25.65 -3.74 -5.26
N ARG A 73 -24.48 -3.39 -5.81
CA ARG A 73 -23.87 -4.13 -6.93
C ARG A 73 -22.90 -5.25 -6.53
N PHE A 74 -22.65 -5.44 -5.24
CA PHE A 74 -21.80 -6.51 -4.72
C PHE A 74 -22.59 -7.41 -3.76
N GLY A 75 -23.46 -8.26 -4.35
CA GLY A 75 -23.60 -9.67 -3.96
C GLY A 75 -23.84 -10.05 -2.49
N TYR A 76 -24.39 -9.19 -1.64
CA TYR A 76 -24.67 -9.55 -0.23
C TYR A 76 -26.08 -10.11 0.00
N ALA A 77 -27.00 -9.99 -0.97
CA ALA A 77 -28.36 -10.54 -0.88
C ALA A 77 -28.43 -12.08 -0.94
N ARG A 78 -27.30 -12.78 -1.16
CA ARG A 78 -27.25 -14.26 -1.19
C ARG A 78 -26.85 -14.89 0.16
N LEU A 79 -26.46 -14.08 1.15
CA LEU A 79 -25.99 -14.55 2.46
C LEU A 79 -26.96 -14.32 3.62
N VAL A 80 -28.04 -13.58 3.41
CA VAL A 80 -29.16 -13.50 4.34
C VAL A 80 -30.37 -14.02 3.59
N GLY A 81 -30.85 -15.20 3.97
CA GLY A 81 -32.00 -15.88 3.36
C GLY A 81 -33.30 -15.11 3.54
N SER A 82 -33.44 -13.99 2.83
CA SER A 82 -34.68 -13.22 2.73
C SER A 82 -35.32 -13.58 1.40
N ARG A 83 -36.33 -14.46 1.47
CA ARG A 83 -37.33 -14.62 0.41
C ARG A 83 -38.05 -13.28 0.28
N VAL A 84 -37.65 -12.46 -0.69
CA VAL A 84 -38.48 -11.34 -1.12
C VAL A 84 -39.51 -11.92 -2.09
N SER A 85 -40.76 -11.93 -1.64
CA SER A 85 -41.95 -12.23 -2.42
C SER A 85 -41.92 -11.48 -3.74
N SER A 86 -42.18 -12.22 -4.81
CA SER A 86 -42.61 -11.70 -6.10
C SER A 86 -44.04 -11.18 -5.98
N ASP A 87 -44.24 -10.06 -5.27
CA ASP A 87 -45.49 -9.32 -5.35
C ASP A 87 -45.34 -8.30 -6.48
N GLY A 88 -45.93 -8.65 -7.62
CA GLY A 88 -45.95 -7.86 -8.82
C GLY A 88 -46.65 -6.53 -8.58
N VAL A 89 -45.89 -5.44 -8.63
CA VAL A 89 -46.43 -4.08 -8.74
C VAL A 89 -47.06 -3.96 -10.12
N LEU A 90 -48.39 -4.06 -10.17
CA LEU A 90 -49.19 -3.74 -11.35
C LEU A 90 -49.02 -2.25 -11.69
N PRO A 91 -48.84 -1.87 -12.96
CA PRO A 91 -48.80 -0.46 -13.34
C PRO A 91 -50.20 0.18 -13.22
N ASP A 92 -50.25 1.43 -12.76
CA ASP A 92 -51.44 2.25 -12.44
C ASP A 92 -52.37 2.58 -13.64
N ARG A 93 -52.13 1.98 -14.81
CA ARG A 93 -52.92 2.18 -16.03
C ARG A 93 -53.54 0.86 -16.44
N ALA A 94 -54.88 0.84 -16.49
CA ALA A 94 -55.62 -0.26 -17.11
C ALA A 94 -55.10 -0.48 -18.55
N GLY A 95 -54.65 -1.70 -18.83
CA GLY A 95 -54.23 -2.11 -20.17
C GLY A 95 -55.41 -2.15 -21.15
N PRO A 96 -55.14 -2.29 -22.46
CA PRO A 96 -56.18 -2.51 -23.46
C PRO A 96 -57.05 -3.73 -23.09
N PRO A 97 -58.37 -3.72 -23.38
CA PRO A 97 -59.24 -4.84 -23.07
C PRO A 97 -58.71 -6.12 -23.75
N GLY A 98 -58.49 -7.18 -22.94
CA GLY A 98 -57.97 -8.47 -23.41
C GLY A 98 -56.45 -8.66 -23.33
N ALA A 99 -55.69 -7.73 -22.75
CA ALA A 99 -54.24 -7.88 -22.54
C ALA A 99 -53.87 -8.30 -21.10
N THR A 100 -52.83 -9.12 -20.94
CA THR A 100 -52.23 -9.49 -19.64
C THR A 100 -50.80 -8.94 -19.52
N TRP A 101 -50.35 -8.67 -18.29
CA TRP A 101 -49.02 -8.11 -18.01
C TRP A 101 -48.00 -9.23 -17.74
N ASN A 102 -46.91 -9.29 -18.52
CA ASN A 102 -45.87 -10.32 -18.39
C ASN A 102 -44.64 -9.91 -17.55
N GLY A 103 -44.71 -8.75 -16.86
CA GLY A 103 -43.58 -8.18 -16.12
C GLY A 103 -42.79 -7.10 -16.88
N SER A 104 -42.98 -6.94 -18.20
CA SER A 104 -42.26 -5.92 -18.99
C SER A 104 -43.11 -5.20 -20.05
N ARG A 105 -44.19 -5.82 -20.56
CA ARG A 105 -45.12 -5.20 -21.53
C ARG A 105 -46.51 -5.83 -21.43
N TRP A 106 -47.54 -5.09 -21.85
CA TRP A 106 -48.87 -5.63 -22.13
C TRP A 106 -48.84 -6.55 -23.35
N VAL A 107 -49.19 -7.82 -23.18
CA VAL A 107 -49.27 -8.82 -24.25
C VAL A 107 -50.73 -9.20 -24.44
N VAL A 108 -51.21 -9.14 -25.69
CA VAL A 108 -52.52 -9.70 -26.07
C VAL A 108 -52.24 -11.16 -26.41
N GLU A 109 -52.82 -12.08 -25.65
CA GLU A 109 -52.73 -13.51 -25.92
C GLU A 109 -53.62 -13.79 -27.13
N GLU A 110 -53.03 -13.76 -28.33
CA GLU A 110 -53.70 -14.23 -29.54
C GLU A 110 -54.01 -15.71 -29.34
N ARG A 111 -55.27 -15.98 -28.98
CA ARG A 111 -55.84 -17.32 -28.98
C ARG A 111 -55.79 -17.80 -30.42
N ALA A 112 -54.74 -18.57 -30.75
CA ALA A 112 -54.57 -19.15 -32.07
C ALA A 112 -55.87 -19.90 -32.45
N PRO A 113 -56.48 -19.59 -33.60
CA PRO A 113 -57.56 -20.42 -34.09
C PRO A 113 -57.00 -21.82 -34.31
N MET A 114 -57.62 -22.80 -33.65
CA MET A 114 -57.44 -24.23 -33.93
C MET A 114 -57.71 -24.47 -35.42
N SER A 115 -56.66 -24.36 -36.22
CA SER A 115 -56.70 -24.61 -37.65
C SER A 115 -56.65 -26.12 -37.85
N GLY A 116 -57.85 -26.66 -38.07
CA GLY A 116 -58.14 -27.80 -38.94
C GLY A 116 -57.03 -28.83 -39.12
N VAL A 117 -57.17 -29.93 -38.38
CA VAL A 117 -56.77 -31.25 -38.82
C VAL A 117 -57.35 -31.51 -40.21
N PHE A 118 -56.54 -31.37 -41.28
CA PHE A 118 -56.82 -31.96 -42.59
C PHE A 118 -55.52 -32.16 -43.38
N GLY A 119 -55.14 -33.44 -43.52
CA GLY A 119 -54.57 -34.01 -44.75
C GLY A 119 -53.19 -33.58 -45.23
N ALA A 120 -52.14 -34.26 -44.75
CA ALA A 120 -50.97 -34.67 -45.56
C ALA A 120 -50.24 -35.75 -44.74
N GLY A 121 -50.52 -37.03 -44.93
CA GLY A 121 -49.91 -37.73 -46.06
C GLY A 121 -48.43 -37.94 -45.79
N GLY A 122 -48.09 -38.70 -44.74
CA GLY A 122 -46.72 -39.10 -44.44
C GLY A 122 -46.19 -39.97 -45.59
N TYR A 123 -45.50 -39.36 -46.53
CA TYR A 123 -44.63 -40.05 -47.48
C TYR A 123 -43.41 -40.57 -46.69
N GLN A 124 -43.58 -41.72 -46.03
CA GLN A 124 -42.45 -42.56 -45.66
C GLN A 124 -42.05 -43.34 -46.93
N GLY A 125 -41.40 -42.65 -47.86
CA GLY A 125 -40.64 -43.33 -48.90
C GLY A 125 -39.51 -44.09 -48.22
N ALA A 126 -39.47 -45.41 -48.39
CA ALA A 126 -38.34 -46.21 -47.92
C ALA A 126 -37.09 -45.74 -48.68
N GLU A 127 -36.27 -44.89 -48.04
CA GLU A 127 -34.96 -44.49 -48.57
C GLU A 127 -34.17 -45.76 -48.89
N SER A 128 -33.63 -45.83 -50.11
CA SER A 128 -32.77 -46.96 -50.49
C SER A 128 -31.51 -46.94 -49.62
N ALA A 129 -30.99 -48.12 -49.25
CA ALA A 129 -29.77 -48.25 -48.46
C ALA A 129 -28.53 -47.55 -49.08
N GLU A 130 -28.58 -47.19 -50.36
CA GLU A 130 -27.56 -46.34 -51.00
C GLU A 130 -27.74 -44.84 -50.73
N GLU A 131 -28.97 -44.37 -50.60
CA GLU A 131 -29.30 -42.97 -50.36
C GLU A 131 -28.98 -42.57 -48.91
N THR A 132 -29.26 -43.46 -47.95
CA THR A 132 -28.84 -43.32 -46.55
C THR A 132 -27.31 -43.23 -46.42
N ARG A 133 -26.56 -44.13 -47.07
CA ARG A 133 -25.09 -44.09 -47.07
C ARG A 133 -24.52 -42.80 -47.68
N ARG A 134 -25.13 -42.27 -48.73
CA ARG A 134 -24.73 -40.98 -49.34
C ARG A 134 -25.04 -39.81 -48.42
N ARG A 135 -26.17 -39.82 -47.73
CA ARG A 135 -26.54 -38.81 -46.73
C ARG A 135 -25.58 -38.82 -45.54
N GLU A 136 -25.34 -40.00 -44.96
CA GLU A 136 -24.38 -40.18 -43.87
C GLU A 136 -22.96 -39.77 -44.26
N ALA A 137 -22.57 -39.96 -45.53
CA ALA A 137 -21.27 -39.50 -46.02
C ALA A 137 -21.20 -37.97 -46.12
N ARG A 138 -22.28 -37.29 -46.52
CA ARG A 138 -22.35 -35.81 -46.53
C ARG A 138 -22.37 -35.25 -45.12
N GLU A 139 -23.19 -35.82 -44.23
CA GLU A 139 -23.27 -35.41 -42.83
C GLU A 139 -21.93 -35.60 -42.12
N ARG A 140 -21.19 -36.69 -42.40
CA ARG A 140 -19.82 -36.88 -41.91
C ARG A 140 -18.84 -35.85 -42.47
N ALA A 141 -18.89 -35.57 -43.78
CA ALA A 141 -18.02 -34.57 -44.39
C ALA A 141 -18.29 -33.15 -43.87
N GLU A 142 -19.56 -32.81 -43.64
CA GLU A 142 -19.97 -31.53 -43.04
C GLU A 142 -19.57 -31.46 -41.57
N ALA A 143 -19.76 -32.53 -40.79
CA ALA A 143 -19.30 -32.62 -39.41
C ALA A 143 -17.78 -32.48 -39.31
N GLU A 144 -17.01 -33.12 -40.19
CA GLU A 144 -15.55 -32.99 -40.25
C GLU A 144 -15.11 -31.58 -40.67
N HIS A 145 -15.84 -30.95 -41.60
CA HIS A 145 -15.60 -29.56 -41.99
C HIS A 145 -15.80 -28.62 -40.81
N TRP A 146 -16.94 -28.71 -40.11
CA TRP A 146 -17.24 -27.88 -38.94
C TRP A 146 -16.29 -28.16 -37.78
N ALA A 147 -15.92 -29.42 -37.52
CA ALA A 147 -14.93 -29.78 -36.52
C ALA A 147 -13.51 -29.27 -36.84
N ARG A 148 -13.20 -29.03 -38.12
CA ARG A 148 -11.94 -28.36 -38.51
C ARG A 148 -12.02 -26.86 -38.26
N VAL A 149 -13.13 -26.22 -38.61
CA VAL A 149 -13.36 -24.78 -38.39
C VAL A 149 -13.33 -24.45 -36.90
N GLU A 150 -14.03 -25.24 -36.07
CA GLU A 150 -14.05 -25.05 -34.61
C GLU A 150 -12.64 -25.13 -34.01
N ARG A 151 -11.84 -26.14 -34.40
CA ARG A 151 -10.44 -26.24 -33.96
C ARG A 151 -9.58 -25.05 -34.40
N GLU A 152 -9.81 -24.52 -35.60
CA GLU A 152 -9.07 -23.34 -36.08
C GLU A 152 -9.45 -22.08 -35.29
N ASP A 153 -10.74 -21.90 -34.99
CA ASP A 153 -11.24 -20.78 -34.21
C ASP A 153 -10.76 -20.86 -32.75
N GLU A 154 -10.80 -22.04 -32.13
CA GLU A 154 -10.24 -22.28 -30.79
C GLU A 154 -8.73 -21.96 -30.75
N ALA A 155 -7.95 -22.41 -31.74
CA ALA A 155 -6.53 -22.12 -31.84
C ALA A 155 -6.26 -20.62 -32.02
N ARG A 156 -7.09 -19.92 -32.79
CA ARG A 156 -7.01 -18.47 -33.00
C ARG A 156 -7.34 -17.71 -31.71
N GLU A 157 -8.37 -18.11 -30.99
CA GLU A 157 -8.74 -17.52 -29.70
C GLU A 157 -7.66 -17.76 -28.65
N GLU A 158 -7.09 -18.97 -28.59
CA GLU A 158 -6.01 -19.28 -27.66
C GLU A 158 -4.78 -18.43 -27.94
N LYS A 159 -4.39 -18.28 -29.20
CA LYS A 159 -3.28 -17.40 -29.62
C LYS A 159 -3.52 -15.96 -29.16
N ARG A 160 -4.71 -15.41 -29.39
CA ARG A 160 -5.08 -14.05 -28.94
C ARG A 160 -5.05 -13.93 -27.42
N ARG A 161 -5.50 -14.97 -26.70
CA ARG A 161 -5.48 -15.01 -25.24
C ARG A 161 -4.06 -15.04 -24.70
N ARG A 162 -3.16 -15.80 -25.33
CA ARG A 162 -1.74 -15.88 -24.97
C ARG A 162 -1.03 -14.55 -25.21
N GLU A 163 -1.19 -13.96 -26.38
CA GLU A 163 -0.58 -12.66 -26.71
C GLU A 163 -1.06 -11.56 -25.74
N LYS A 164 -2.35 -11.55 -25.39
CA LYS A 164 -2.89 -10.59 -24.41
C LYS A 164 -2.30 -10.80 -23.01
N LYS A 165 -2.04 -12.04 -22.59
CA LYS A 165 -1.37 -12.34 -21.32
C LYS A 165 0.08 -11.88 -21.34
N GLU A 166 0.82 -12.18 -22.41
CA GLU A 166 2.22 -11.77 -22.57
C GLU A 166 2.35 -10.24 -22.60
N ARG A 167 1.50 -9.53 -23.34
CA ARG A 167 1.48 -8.05 -23.37
C ARG A 167 1.12 -7.43 -22.02
N LYS A 168 0.28 -8.08 -21.21
CA LYS A 168 -0.03 -7.62 -19.85
C LYS A 168 1.13 -7.88 -18.90
N ALA A 169 1.76 -9.05 -19.00
CA ALA A 169 2.91 -9.41 -18.18
C ALA A 169 4.11 -8.50 -18.46
N SER A 170 4.39 -8.19 -19.74
CA SER A 170 5.49 -7.29 -20.10
C SER A 170 5.26 -5.87 -19.62
N LYS A 171 4.03 -5.35 -19.76
CA LYS A 171 3.66 -4.03 -19.21
C LYS A 171 3.77 -3.99 -17.69
N GLN A 172 3.27 -5.01 -17.01
CA GLN A 172 3.35 -5.09 -15.56
C GLN A 172 4.80 -5.15 -15.07
N SER A 173 5.66 -5.95 -15.73
CA SER A 173 7.08 -6.00 -15.43
C SER A 173 7.74 -4.63 -15.60
N GLY A 174 7.47 -3.94 -16.72
CA GLY A 174 8.00 -2.59 -16.96
C GLY A 174 7.54 -1.58 -15.92
N ASP A 175 6.25 -1.56 -15.58
CA ASP A 175 5.71 -0.67 -14.54
C ASP A 175 6.31 -0.94 -13.16
N ASP A 176 6.56 -2.23 -12.82
CA ASP A 176 7.17 -2.63 -11.56
C ASP A 176 8.67 -2.24 -11.49
N ASP A 177 9.39 -2.38 -12.60
CA ASP A 177 10.79 -1.97 -12.72
C ASP A 177 10.94 -0.44 -12.64
N ASP A 178 10.15 0.33 -13.38
CA ASP A 178 10.11 1.79 -13.33
C ASP A 178 9.80 2.29 -11.91
N LYS A 179 8.84 1.64 -11.23
CA LYS A 179 8.48 1.97 -9.85
C LYS A 179 9.62 1.65 -8.87
N ARG A 180 10.37 0.58 -9.12
CA ARG A 180 11.53 0.19 -8.30
C ARG A 180 12.69 1.15 -8.50
N GLU A 181 12.94 1.60 -9.73
CA GLU A 181 13.96 2.60 -10.05
C GLU A 181 13.62 3.94 -9.40
N ARG A 182 12.42 4.48 -9.60
CA ARG A 182 11.97 5.73 -8.95
C ARG A 182 12.08 5.69 -7.43
N ARG A 183 11.83 4.53 -6.81
CA ARG A 183 12.00 4.35 -5.35
C ARG A 183 13.46 4.41 -4.92
N ARG A 184 14.38 3.87 -5.74
CA ARG A 184 15.83 3.93 -5.49
C ARG A 184 16.32 5.37 -5.62
N ASP A 185 15.95 6.06 -6.68
CA ASP A 185 16.34 7.44 -6.93
C ASP A 185 15.84 8.37 -5.83
N ASN A 186 14.57 8.23 -5.46
CA ASN A 186 13.99 9.04 -4.39
C ASN A 186 14.65 8.73 -3.03
N LYS A 187 15.03 7.47 -2.77
CA LYS A 187 15.77 7.10 -1.55
C LYS A 187 17.17 7.71 -1.56
N GLN A 188 17.88 7.66 -2.69
CA GLN A 188 19.21 8.27 -2.85
C GLN A 188 19.13 9.78 -2.66
N LYS A 189 18.20 10.46 -3.34
CA LYS A 189 17.98 11.89 -3.18
C LYS A 189 17.62 12.27 -1.74
N ALA A 190 16.70 11.54 -1.11
CA ALA A 190 16.38 11.78 0.30
C ALA A 190 17.58 11.56 1.23
N SER A 191 18.48 10.62 0.91
CA SER A 191 19.70 10.40 1.68
C SER A 191 20.74 11.50 1.46
N SER A 192 20.93 11.99 0.23
CA SER A 192 21.84 13.10 -0.06
C SER A 192 21.34 14.39 0.58
N ASP A 193 20.04 14.69 0.45
CA ASP A 193 19.43 15.88 1.03
C ASP A 193 19.58 15.89 2.57
N ARG A 194 19.45 14.72 3.21
CA ARG A 194 19.70 14.56 4.66
C ARG A 194 21.18 14.72 5.03
N ALA A 195 22.09 14.22 4.21
CA ALA A 195 23.53 14.38 4.43
C ALA A 195 23.92 15.85 4.33
N SER A 196 23.50 16.54 3.27
CA SER A 196 23.73 17.99 3.09
C SER A 196 23.11 18.82 4.21
N ALA A 197 21.89 18.50 4.64
CA ALA A 197 21.26 19.19 5.77
C ALA A 197 22.01 18.93 7.10
N SER A 198 22.58 17.74 7.28
CA SER A 198 23.46 17.46 8.42
C SER A 198 24.75 18.28 8.32
N ASP A 199 25.35 18.36 7.15
CA ASP A 199 26.59 19.12 6.92
C ASP A 199 26.42 20.61 7.17
N ALA A 200 25.30 21.19 6.73
CA ALA A 200 24.97 22.58 7.00
C ALA A 200 24.91 22.86 8.52
N LYS A 201 24.26 21.99 9.30
CA LYS A 201 24.17 22.12 10.76
C LYS A 201 25.54 22.08 11.44
N TRP A 202 26.46 21.28 10.92
CA TRP A 202 27.82 21.21 11.43
C TRP A 202 28.65 22.43 11.04
N ALA A 203 28.48 22.95 9.82
CA ALA A 203 29.12 24.19 9.41
C ALA A 203 28.65 25.38 10.27
N ASP A 204 27.34 25.48 10.55
CA ASP A 204 26.79 26.50 11.44
C ASP A 204 27.34 26.37 12.87
N PHE A 205 27.50 25.12 13.36
CA PHE A 205 28.10 24.85 14.66
C PHE A 205 29.54 25.36 14.74
N GLU A 206 30.41 25.04 13.77
CA GLU A 206 31.80 25.51 13.80
C GLU A 206 31.89 27.03 13.59
N LYS A 207 31.01 27.62 12.76
CA LYS A 207 30.94 29.07 12.59
C LYS A 207 30.58 29.77 13.90
N ARG A 208 29.56 29.28 14.61
CA ARG A 208 29.17 29.81 15.93
C ARG A 208 30.28 29.63 16.95
N TRP A 209 31.02 28.52 16.89
CA TRP A 209 32.15 28.31 17.77
C TRP A 209 33.29 29.29 17.53
N ALA A 210 33.68 29.51 16.27
CA ALA A 210 34.69 30.50 15.92
C ALA A 210 34.29 31.90 16.42
N ALA A 211 33.02 32.29 16.24
CA ALA A 211 32.50 33.54 16.77
C ALA A 211 32.56 33.63 18.31
N LEU A 212 32.32 32.52 19.02
CA LEU A 212 32.46 32.47 20.47
C LEU A 212 33.92 32.62 20.91
N GLU A 213 34.87 32.00 20.20
CA GLU A 213 36.31 32.16 20.45
C GLU A 213 36.79 33.59 20.17
N ASP A 214 36.29 34.24 19.12
CA ASP A 214 36.61 35.64 18.83
C ASP A 214 36.02 36.59 19.88
N SER A 215 34.78 36.33 20.33
CA SER A 215 34.14 37.08 21.42
C SER A 215 34.86 36.92 22.77
N GLN A 216 35.73 35.91 22.91
CA GLN A 216 36.52 35.70 24.13
C GLN A 216 37.42 36.89 24.43
N LYS A 217 37.77 37.70 23.43
CA LYS A 217 38.61 38.88 23.57
C LYS A 217 37.86 40.12 24.08
N THR A 218 36.53 40.14 24.00
CA THR A 218 35.70 41.34 24.23
C THR A 218 34.84 41.27 25.50
N SER A 219 35.11 40.31 26.40
CA SER A 219 34.54 40.22 27.76
C SER A 219 33.01 40.30 27.89
N SER A 220 32.25 39.72 26.95
CA SER A 220 30.79 39.61 27.09
C SER A 220 30.38 38.46 28.03
N SER A 221 29.30 38.63 28.80
CA SER A 221 28.67 37.53 29.56
C SER A 221 28.11 36.46 28.62
N LEU A 222 28.12 35.19 29.04
CA LEU A 222 27.67 34.02 28.27
C LEU A 222 26.53 33.31 28.99
N ALA A 223 25.39 33.17 28.30
CA ALA A 223 24.27 32.32 28.69
C ALA A 223 24.41 30.90 28.13
N TYR A 224 23.54 29.98 28.58
CA TYR A 224 23.51 28.60 28.09
C TYR A 224 23.30 28.49 26.56
N ASP A 225 22.48 29.37 25.98
CA ASP A 225 22.12 29.34 24.55
C ASP A 225 23.19 29.93 23.62
N ASP A 226 24.09 30.75 24.18
CA ASP A 226 25.22 31.33 23.44
C ASP A 226 26.28 30.28 23.12
N ILE A 227 26.37 29.23 23.93
CA ILE A 227 27.33 28.15 23.74
C ILE A 227 26.88 27.29 22.55
N PRO A 228 27.69 27.19 21.48
CA PRO A 228 27.36 26.32 20.36
C PRO A 228 27.54 24.87 20.79
N TRP A 229 26.43 24.20 21.06
CA TRP A 229 26.41 22.77 21.39
C TRP A 229 26.51 21.93 20.12
N PRO A 230 27.25 20.79 20.15
CA PRO A 230 27.37 19.92 18.97
C PRO A 230 26.01 19.30 18.62
N PRO A 231 25.63 19.22 17.33
CA PRO A 231 24.37 18.62 16.90
C PRO A 231 24.21 17.17 17.35
N LYS A 232 25.31 16.39 17.30
CA LYS A 232 25.39 15.01 17.77
C LYS A 232 26.74 14.75 18.44
N MET A 233 26.72 14.36 19.71
CA MET A 233 27.93 14.14 20.51
C MET A 233 28.80 12.99 19.99
N THR A 234 28.18 11.90 19.53
CA THR A 234 28.87 10.70 19.01
C THR A 234 29.61 10.96 17.69
N GLU A 235 29.14 11.94 16.92
CA GLU A 235 29.64 12.30 15.59
C GLU A 235 30.78 13.33 15.64
N LEU A 236 30.96 13.98 16.79
CA LEU A 236 31.90 15.07 16.98
C LEU A 236 33.35 14.64 16.69
N LEU A 237 33.76 13.50 17.24
CA LEU A 237 35.10 12.94 17.03
C LEU A 237 35.30 12.48 15.58
N ARG A 238 34.34 11.71 15.05
CA ARG A 238 34.38 11.21 13.67
C ARG A 238 34.51 12.33 12.65
N ARG A 239 33.77 13.43 12.84
CA ARG A 239 33.80 14.56 11.92
C ARG A 239 35.07 15.40 12.07
N SER A 240 35.53 15.61 13.30
CA SER A 240 36.78 16.34 13.57
C SER A 240 38.01 15.59 13.07
N SER A 241 37.96 14.26 13.00
CA SER A 241 39.02 13.43 12.40
C SER A 241 38.89 13.26 10.89
N ASN A 242 37.95 13.92 10.20
CA ASN A 242 37.64 13.70 8.78
C ASN A 242 37.35 12.23 8.44
N ASN A 243 36.66 11.51 9.33
CA ASN A 243 36.43 10.06 9.26
C ASN A 243 37.71 9.22 9.23
N ALA A 244 38.84 9.74 9.71
CA ALA A 244 40.06 8.96 9.84
C ALA A 244 39.87 7.85 10.88
N GLY A 245 40.47 6.69 10.62
CA GLY A 245 40.40 5.53 11.50
C GLY A 245 41.12 5.77 12.84
N ARG A 246 40.81 4.95 13.84
CA ARG A 246 41.29 5.09 15.22
C ARG A 246 42.81 5.23 15.38
N GLU A 247 43.55 4.45 14.62
CA GLU A 247 45.01 4.38 14.72
C GLU A 247 45.69 5.60 14.10
N SER A 248 44.96 6.31 13.23
CA SER A 248 45.45 7.48 12.53
C SER A 248 45.88 8.58 13.50
N ARG A 249 46.88 9.34 13.08
CA ARG A 249 47.37 10.48 13.84
C ARG A 249 46.27 11.54 13.96
N GLU A 250 45.50 11.72 12.90
CA GLU A 250 44.40 12.67 12.75
C GLU A 250 43.32 12.41 13.79
N PHE A 251 42.94 11.15 14.02
CA PHE A 251 41.97 10.77 15.05
C PHE A 251 42.45 11.11 16.46
N LYS A 252 43.70 10.78 16.79
CA LYS A 252 44.29 11.07 18.12
C LYS A 252 44.46 12.57 18.35
N VAL A 253 44.83 13.33 17.32
CA VAL A 253 44.96 14.79 17.38
C VAL A 253 43.60 15.44 17.56
N ALA A 254 42.59 15.02 16.79
CA ALA A 254 41.21 15.51 16.92
C ALA A 254 40.62 15.21 18.30
N TYR A 255 40.86 14.01 18.83
CA TYR A 255 40.43 13.66 20.18
C TYR A 255 41.05 14.57 21.25
N ARG A 256 42.37 14.80 21.18
CA ARG A 256 43.08 15.66 22.14
C ARG A 256 42.59 17.11 22.06
N SER A 257 42.37 17.66 20.86
CA SER A 257 41.86 19.03 20.70
C SER A 257 40.44 19.16 21.24
N LEU A 258 39.57 18.18 20.98
CA LEU A 258 38.20 18.16 21.50
C LEU A 258 38.14 18.01 23.01
N LEU A 259 39.02 17.20 23.62
CA LEU A 259 39.13 17.13 25.07
C LEU A 259 39.56 18.48 25.66
N MET A 260 40.54 19.17 25.08
CA MET A 260 40.92 20.49 25.59
C MET A 260 39.80 21.53 25.44
N ARG A 261 38.93 21.35 24.44
CA ARG A 261 37.75 22.19 24.18
C ARG A 261 36.58 21.90 25.15
N TRP A 262 36.31 20.63 25.44
CA TRP A 262 35.12 20.17 26.17
C TRP A 262 35.40 19.56 27.54
N HIS A 263 36.63 19.58 28.05
CA HIS A 263 36.92 19.11 29.41
C HIS A 263 36.33 20.11 30.44
N PRO A 264 35.56 19.64 31.45
CA PRO A 264 34.84 20.54 32.36
C PRO A 264 35.75 21.54 33.07
N ASP A 265 36.93 21.10 33.51
CA ASP A 265 37.93 21.98 34.16
C ASP A 265 38.52 23.02 33.19
N LYS A 266 38.92 22.62 31.97
CA LYS A 266 39.50 23.53 30.98
C LYS A 266 38.48 24.52 30.46
N PHE A 267 37.24 24.07 30.27
CA PHE A 267 36.12 24.92 29.88
C PHE A 267 35.78 25.93 30.97
N ALA A 268 35.70 25.49 32.24
CA ALA A 268 35.48 26.37 33.38
C ALA A 268 36.61 27.41 33.53
N ALA A 269 37.87 27.02 33.32
CA ALA A 269 39.00 27.95 33.37
C ALA A 269 38.92 29.03 32.27
N ARG A 270 38.45 28.68 31.06
CA ARG A 270 38.39 29.61 29.91
C ARG A 270 37.12 30.46 29.87
N HIS A 271 35.96 29.87 30.14
CA HIS A 271 34.66 30.52 29.99
C HIS A 271 33.95 30.77 31.33
N GLY A 272 34.37 30.11 32.41
CA GLY A 272 33.73 30.18 33.73
C GLY A 272 33.50 31.60 34.26
N PRO A 273 34.46 32.53 34.19
CA PRO A 273 34.26 33.91 34.64
C PRO A 273 33.22 34.70 33.84
N ARG A 274 32.88 34.25 32.61
CA ARG A 274 31.89 34.89 31.74
C ARG A 274 30.51 34.25 31.86
N LEU A 275 30.41 33.05 32.43
CA LEU A 275 29.14 32.34 32.55
C LEU A 275 28.25 33.04 33.58
N LEU A 276 26.97 33.17 33.25
CA LEU A 276 25.96 33.58 34.21
C LEU A 276 25.86 32.53 35.33
N GLU A 277 25.79 32.97 36.59
CA GLU A 277 25.76 32.06 37.75
C GLU A 277 24.60 31.04 37.67
N ASN A 278 23.44 31.48 37.18
CA ASN A 278 22.24 30.64 37.02
C ASN A 278 22.39 29.51 36.00
N ASP A 279 23.27 29.68 35.01
CA ASP A 279 23.49 28.72 33.93
C ASP A 279 24.79 27.93 34.09
N ARG A 280 25.70 28.39 34.96
CA ARG A 280 27.03 27.82 35.15
C ARG A 280 27.00 26.32 35.42
N GLU A 281 26.17 25.87 36.36
CA GLU A 281 26.05 24.45 36.69
C GLU A 281 25.49 23.63 35.51
N LYS A 282 24.46 24.13 34.84
CA LYS A 282 23.83 23.47 33.68
C LYS A 282 24.82 23.32 32.51
N VAL A 283 25.57 24.38 32.24
CA VAL A 283 26.62 24.39 31.21
C VAL A 283 27.70 23.36 31.54
N LEU A 284 28.23 23.36 32.76
CA LEU A 284 29.28 22.42 33.16
C LEU A 284 28.79 20.97 33.14
N ALA A 285 27.55 20.71 33.56
CA ALA A 285 26.94 19.38 33.47
C ALA A 285 26.84 18.90 32.01
N ARG A 286 26.46 19.80 31.08
CA ARG A 286 26.38 19.49 29.66
C ARG A 286 27.75 19.29 29.02
N VAL A 287 28.74 20.12 29.36
CA VAL A 287 30.14 19.98 28.95
C VAL A 287 30.70 18.63 29.40
N ASN A 288 30.45 18.24 30.66
CA ASN A 288 30.83 16.92 31.17
C ASN A 288 30.14 15.76 30.40
N ALA A 289 28.88 15.93 29.99
CA ALA A 289 28.21 14.96 29.13
C ALA A 289 28.88 14.84 27.74
N VAL A 290 29.32 15.96 27.14
CA VAL A 290 30.09 15.95 25.88
C VAL A 290 31.42 15.23 26.07
N ALA A 291 32.18 15.55 27.13
CA ALA A 291 33.47 14.91 27.41
C ALA A 291 33.34 13.39 27.62
N ARG A 292 32.32 12.95 28.36
CA ARG A 292 32.03 11.52 28.52
C ARG A 292 31.70 10.84 27.19
N ALA A 293 30.89 11.48 26.35
CA ALA A 293 30.58 10.95 25.02
C ALA A 293 31.82 10.85 24.12
N LEU A 294 32.77 11.79 24.23
CA LEU A 294 34.06 11.72 23.52
C LEU A 294 34.91 10.54 23.97
N ASN A 295 34.98 10.29 25.28
CA ASN A 295 35.72 9.14 25.81
C ASN A 295 35.12 7.81 25.35
N VAL A 296 33.78 7.70 25.32
CA VAL A 296 33.07 6.54 24.78
C VAL A 296 33.36 6.37 23.28
N ALA A 297 33.23 7.44 22.49
CA ALA A 297 33.51 7.38 21.05
C ALA A 297 34.98 7.01 20.73
N PHE A 298 35.93 7.40 21.59
CA PHE A 298 37.34 7.01 21.48
C PHE A 298 37.59 5.55 21.89
N ALA A 299 36.77 5.00 22.78
CA ALA A 299 36.84 3.60 23.20
C ALA A 299 36.19 2.65 22.16
N GLU A 300 35.08 3.07 21.54
CA GLU A 300 34.30 2.28 20.58
C GLU A 300 34.83 2.33 19.14
N GLY A 301 35.45 3.45 18.73
CA GLY A 301 36.10 3.59 17.42
C GLY A 301 37.51 3.01 17.44
#